data_AF-A0A6D2KT64-F1
#
_entry.id   AF-A0A6D2KT64-F1
#
_cell.length_a   1.000
_cell.length_b   1.000
_cell.length_c   1.000
_cell.angle_alpha   90.00
_cell.angle_beta   90.00
_cell.angle_gamma   90.00
#
_symmetry.space_group_name_H-M   'P 1'
#
loop_
_entity.id
_entity.type
_entity.pdbx_description
1 polymer ?
#
loop_
_entity_poly.entity_id
_entity_poly.type
_entity_poly.pdbx_seq_one_letter_code
_entity_poly.pdbx_strand_id
1 'polypeptide(L)'
;MIRAGPVGSKVAGYSEVEWNEKGRTMISNIYVSYSKNLITSIQFGYLEKGVLVLSKKFGPSDGHNLRVVTLKQDEYVTGLTGVLALSLGIKILTFHTNLGKHGPIGILDGDYADDPTIEIDPAIHDRCEFDGFFGSYNGSNLSSIGMYVNPTARSDEVVKSETFPQATPCSSLQQKSFAVFCQNFR
;
A
#
# COMPACT_ATOMS: atom_id res chain seq x y z
N MET A 1 11.16 1.49 -0.42
CA MET A 1 9.98 2.07 0.25
C MET A 1 9.69 3.45 -0.32
N ILE A 2 8.46 3.67 -0.77
CA ILE A 2 7.94 4.87 -1.44
C ILE A 2 6.79 5.41 -0.58
N ARG A 3 6.60 6.73 -0.52
CA ARG A 3 5.45 7.37 0.14
C ARG A 3 4.36 7.65 -0.88
N ALA A 4 3.14 7.19 -0.62
CA ALA A 4 1.95 7.53 -1.39
C ALA A 4 1.05 8.46 -0.56
N GLY A 5 0.68 9.62 -1.13
CA GLY A 5 -0.09 10.66 -0.45
C GLY A 5 0.76 11.73 0.24
N PRO A 6 0.28 12.35 1.34
CA PRO A 6 -0.85 11.94 2.18
C PRO A 6 -2.23 12.47 1.72
N VAL A 7 -3.31 11.95 2.31
CA VAL A 7 -4.57 12.69 2.41
C VAL A 7 -4.45 13.68 3.57
N GLY A 8 -5.00 14.88 3.38
CA GLY A 8 -4.83 15.98 4.32
C GLY A 8 -3.46 16.63 4.22
N SER A 9 -3.26 17.67 5.02
CA SER A 9 -2.02 18.45 5.01
C SER A 9 -1.80 19.11 6.36
N LYS A 10 -0.55 19.52 6.60
CA LYS A 10 -0.20 20.34 7.77
C LYS A 10 -0.92 21.68 7.67
N VAL A 11 -1.47 22.15 8.79
CA VAL A 11 -2.12 23.45 8.83
C VAL A 11 -1.10 24.51 9.29
N ALA A 12 -0.91 25.55 8.49
CA ALA A 12 -0.01 26.65 8.84
C ALA A 12 -0.45 27.31 10.16
N GLY A 13 0.50 27.60 11.04
CA GLY A 13 0.24 28.23 12.34
C GLY A 13 -0.05 27.25 13.49
N TYR A 14 -0.16 25.94 13.22
CA TYR A 14 -0.27 24.91 14.25
C TYR A 14 1.05 24.17 14.45
N SER A 15 1.30 23.73 15.68
CA SER A 15 2.39 22.79 15.98
C SER A 15 1.97 21.39 15.53
N GLU A 16 2.67 20.85 14.54
CA GLU A 16 2.41 19.53 13.96
C GLU A 16 3.38 18.50 14.51
N VAL A 17 2.86 17.34 14.90
CA VAL A 17 3.65 16.16 15.30
C VAL A 17 3.59 15.14 14.19
N GLU A 18 4.73 14.88 13.55
CA GLU A 18 4.86 13.83 12.55
C GLU A 18 4.93 12.45 13.21
N TRP A 19 4.42 11.44 12.51
CA TRP A 19 4.46 10.07 12.97
C TRP A 19 4.63 9.10 11.79
N ASN A 20 5.25 7.96 12.07
CA ASN A 20 5.55 6.91 11.11
C ASN A 20 5.34 5.56 11.80
N GLU A 21 4.49 4.72 11.23
CA GLU A 21 4.16 3.39 11.71
C GLU A 21 4.39 2.40 10.56
N LYS A 22 5.57 1.78 10.52
CA LYS A 22 6.08 1.00 9.38
C LYS A 22 6.64 -0.34 9.81
N GLY A 23 6.81 -1.27 8.86
CA GLY A 23 7.38 -2.60 9.12
C GLY A 23 6.45 -3.58 9.83
N ARG A 24 5.19 -3.19 10.08
CA ARG A 24 4.12 -4.04 10.59
C ARG A 24 2.94 -4.01 9.62
N THR A 25 2.77 -5.08 8.87
CA THR A 25 1.81 -5.14 7.74
C THR A 25 0.57 -5.97 8.05
N MET A 26 0.62 -6.80 9.10
CA MET A 26 -0.48 -7.64 9.57
C MET A 26 -1.42 -6.88 10.51
N ILE A 27 -2.08 -5.85 9.97
CA ILE A 27 -3.09 -5.09 10.69
C ILE A 27 -4.35 -5.94 10.85
N SER A 28 -4.82 -6.10 12.10
CA SER A 28 -6.11 -6.73 12.41
C SER A 28 -7.20 -5.69 12.60
N ASN A 29 -6.86 -4.56 13.23
CA ASN A 29 -7.83 -3.53 13.59
C ASN A 29 -7.30 -2.13 13.31
N ILE A 30 -8.16 -1.25 12.85
CA ILE A 30 -7.89 0.18 12.74
C ILE A 30 -8.93 0.92 13.57
N TYR A 31 -8.48 1.61 14.61
CA TYR A 31 -9.30 2.39 15.51
C TYR A 31 -9.25 3.83 15.03
N VAL A 32 -10.41 4.38 14.66
CA VAL A 32 -10.53 5.75 14.15
C VAL A 32 -11.46 6.51 15.06
N SER A 33 -10.89 7.47 15.77
CA SER A 33 -11.60 8.39 16.65
C SER A 33 -11.93 9.67 15.91
N TYR A 34 -13.13 10.18 16.12
CA TYR A 34 -13.60 11.41 15.47
C TYR A 34 -14.55 12.21 16.35
N SER A 35 -14.56 13.51 16.12
CA SER A 35 -15.46 14.47 16.74
C SER A 35 -16.60 14.82 15.77
N LYS A 36 -17.36 15.88 16.05
CA LYS A 36 -18.44 16.33 15.16
C LYS A 36 -17.94 16.67 13.75
N ASN A 37 -16.72 17.18 13.64
CA ASN A 37 -16.24 17.81 12.40
C ASN A 37 -15.03 17.11 11.78
N LEU A 38 -14.19 16.44 12.58
CA LEU A 38 -12.87 15.96 12.13
C LEU A 38 -12.50 14.63 12.78
N ILE A 39 -11.69 13.85 12.07
CA ILE A 39 -10.94 12.72 12.60
C ILE A 39 -9.93 13.24 13.61
N THR A 40 -10.02 12.79 14.85
CA THR A 40 -9.16 13.27 15.94
C THR A 40 -7.92 12.40 16.08
N SER A 41 -8.05 11.07 15.98
CA SER A 41 -6.90 10.18 16.09
C SER A 41 -7.10 8.86 15.38
N ILE A 42 -5.98 8.18 15.11
CA ILE A 42 -5.93 6.82 14.60
C ILE A 42 -4.99 5.96 15.45
N GLN A 43 -5.33 4.68 15.60
CA GLN A 43 -4.49 3.68 16.25
C GLN A 43 -4.63 2.35 15.50
N PHE A 44 -3.56 1.57 15.45
CA PHE A 44 -3.51 0.30 14.73
C PHE A 44 -3.37 -0.85 15.71
N GLY A 45 -4.12 -1.92 15.49
CA GLY A 45 -3.97 -3.20 16.15
C GLY A 45 -3.33 -4.21 15.20
N TYR A 46 -2.32 -4.92 15.71
CA TYR A 46 -1.59 -5.95 14.99
C TYR A 46 -1.80 -7.30 15.66
N LEU A 47 -1.96 -8.34 14.86
CA LEU A 47 -1.99 -9.71 15.37
C LEU A 47 -0.57 -10.28 15.35
N GLU A 48 0.11 -10.25 16.50
CA GLU A 48 1.47 -10.76 16.66
C GLU A 48 1.42 -12.05 17.48
N LYS A 49 1.79 -13.19 16.86
CA LYS A 49 1.79 -14.52 17.51
C LYS A 49 0.44 -14.86 18.19
N GLY A 50 -0.66 -14.42 17.59
CA GLY A 50 -2.02 -14.66 18.12
C GLY A 50 -2.47 -13.68 19.22
N VAL A 51 -1.64 -12.69 19.57
CA VAL A 51 -1.97 -11.65 20.54
C VAL A 51 -2.17 -10.31 19.83
N LEU A 52 -3.21 -9.57 20.23
CA LEU A 52 -3.46 -8.22 19.74
C LEU A 52 -2.50 -7.24 20.42
N VAL A 53 -1.62 -6.62 19.63
CA VAL A 53 -0.67 -5.59 20.05
C VAL A 53 -1.08 -4.26 19.43
N LEU A 54 -1.28 -3.23 20.25
CA LEU A 54 -1.66 -1.90 19.78
C LEU A 54 -0.43 -1.02 19.49
N SER A 55 -0.49 -0.24 18.43
CA SER A 55 0.44 0.86 18.17
C SER A 55 0.26 1.97 19.21
N LYS A 56 1.16 2.96 19.18
CA LYS A 56 0.85 4.27 19.75
C LYS A 56 -0.39 4.83 19.05
N LYS A 57 -1.21 5.59 19.78
CA LYS A 57 -2.26 6.42 19.19
C LYS A 57 -1.66 7.68 18.55
N PHE A 58 -2.12 8.01 17.36
CA PHE A 58 -1.68 9.18 16.59
C PHE A 58 -2.84 10.18 16.49
N GLY A 59 -2.71 11.28 17.21
CA GLY A 59 -3.75 12.30 17.39
C GLY A 59 -3.94 12.67 18.85
N PRO A 60 -4.52 13.85 19.15
CA PRO A 60 -4.54 14.41 20.50
C PRO A 60 -5.61 13.81 21.42
N SER A 61 -6.70 13.25 20.87
CA SER A 61 -7.83 12.78 21.68
C SER A 61 -8.63 11.66 21.02
N ASP A 62 -9.34 10.90 21.84
CA ASP A 62 -10.27 9.84 21.39
C ASP A 62 -11.57 10.37 20.77
N GLY A 63 -11.71 11.71 20.67
CA GLY A 63 -12.92 12.35 20.14
C GLY A 63 -14.15 12.06 20.98
N HIS A 64 -15.32 12.03 20.33
CA HIS A 64 -16.60 11.64 20.94
C HIS A 64 -17.14 10.33 20.35
N ASN A 65 -16.64 9.94 19.19
CA ASN A 65 -17.05 8.76 18.46
C ASN A 65 -15.83 7.90 18.11
N LEU A 66 -16.02 6.59 18.09
CA LEU A 66 -15.01 5.62 17.72
C LEU A 66 -15.59 4.67 16.68
N ARG A 67 -14.88 4.49 15.56
CA ARG A 67 -15.12 3.43 14.60
C ARG A 67 -13.96 2.45 14.65
N VAL A 68 -14.28 1.16 14.72
CA VAL A 68 -13.29 0.09 14.59
C VAL A 68 -13.49 -0.58 13.24
N VAL A 69 -12.45 -0.56 12.42
CA VAL A 69 -12.33 -1.36 11.20
C VAL A 69 -11.65 -2.65 11.59
N THR A 70 -12.27 -3.79 11.26
CA THR A 70 -11.69 -5.11 11.49
C THR A 70 -11.39 -5.74 10.15
N LEU A 71 -10.12 -6.06 9.92
CA LEU A 71 -9.65 -6.70 8.70
C LEU A 71 -9.62 -8.22 8.89
N LYS A 72 -10.02 -8.96 7.85
CA LYS A 72 -9.85 -10.42 7.81
C LYS A 72 -8.38 -10.80 7.65
N GLN A 73 -8.05 -12.06 7.91
CA GLN A 73 -6.68 -12.57 7.85
C GLN A 73 -6.01 -12.36 6.48
N ASP A 74 -6.78 -12.47 5.40
CA ASP A 74 -6.37 -12.29 4.01
C ASP A 74 -6.63 -10.87 3.48
N GLU A 75 -7.18 -9.99 4.30
CA GLU A 75 -7.48 -8.60 3.96
C GLU A 75 -6.31 -7.67 4.29
N TYR A 76 -5.93 -6.81 3.36
CA TYR A 76 -4.86 -5.82 3.50
C TYR A 76 -5.25 -4.50 2.86
N VAL A 77 -4.68 -3.42 3.39
CA VAL A 77 -4.93 -2.07 2.91
C VAL A 77 -4.24 -1.88 1.56
N THR A 78 -5.00 -1.41 0.58
CA THR A 78 -4.54 -1.15 -0.78
C THR A 78 -4.55 0.34 -1.11
N GLY A 79 -5.30 1.15 -0.38
CA GLY A 79 -5.45 2.58 -0.64
C GLY A 79 -6.22 3.33 0.45
N LEU A 80 -6.37 4.64 0.26
CA LEU A 80 -7.11 5.53 1.16
C LEU A 80 -7.92 6.55 0.35
N THR A 81 -9.10 6.91 0.83
CA THR A 81 -9.79 8.13 0.41
C THR A 81 -10.02 9.01 1.63
N GLY A 82 -9.69 10.30 1.51
CA GLY A 82 -9.95 11.30 2.53
C GLY A 82 -10.78 12.45 1.98
N VAL A 83 -11.81 12.87 2.71
CA VAL A 83 -12.52 14.12 2.47
C VAL A 83 -12.04 15.13 3.50
N LEU A 84 -11.65 16.31 3.03
CA LEU A 84 -11.05 17.36 3.85
C LEU A 84 -12.06 18.43 4.21
N ALA A 85 -12.09 18.84 5.48
CA ALA A 85 -12.74 20.09 5.84
C ALA A 85 -11.79 21.23 5.46
N LEU A 86 -12.28 22.20 4.68
CA LEU A 86 -11.50 23.35 4.23
C LEU A 86 -10.71 23.95 5.39
N SER A 87 -9.37 23.86 5.32
CA SER A 87 -8.37 24.36 6.27
C SER A 87 -8.27 23.74 7.68
N LEU A 88 -9.01 22.67 7.99
CA LEU A 88 -9.07 22.14 9.37
C LEU A 88 -8.54 20.72 9.56
N GLY A 89 -8.56 19.87 8.52
CA GLY A 89 -8.01 18.52 8.58
C GLY A 89 -8.88 17.48 7.88
N ILE A 90 -8.71 16.21 8.25
CA ILE A 90 -9.46 15.09 7.67
C ILE A 90 -10.83 15.01 8.32
N LYS A 91 -11.89 15.15 7.53
CA LYS A 91 -13.29 15.05 7.96
C LYS A 91 -13.80 13.62 7.85
N ILE A 92 -13.52 12.99 6.70
CA ILE A 92 -13.92 11.62 6.40
C ILE A 92 -12.71 10.82 5.96
N LEU A 93 -12.62 9.59 6.44
CA LEU A 93 -11.61 8.64 6.02
C LEU A 93 -12.27 7.33 5.58
N THR A 94 -11.83 6.80 4.45
CA THR A 94 -12.23 5.50 3.92
C THR A 94 -10.96 4.70 3.63
N PHE A 95 -10.89 3.48 4.13
CA PHE A 95 -9.79 2.56 3.83
C PHE A 95 -10.18 1.69 2.66
N HIS A 96 -9.31 1.60 1.65
CA HIS A 96 -9.45 0.63 0.58
C HIS A 96 -8.64 -0.62 0.93
N THR A 97 -9.21 -1.77 0.62
CA THR A 97 -8.58 -3.08 0.83
C THR A 97 -8.77 -3.93 -0.41
N ASN A 98 -8.04 -5.04 -0.50
CA ASN A 98 -8.25 -6.05 -1.52
C ASN A 98 -9.65 -6.70 -1.47
N LEU A 99 -10.39 -6.59 -0.36
CA LEU A 99 -11.74 -7.16 -0.21
C LEU A 99 -12.86 -6.12 -0.30
N GLY A 100 -12.54 -4.83 -0.48
CA GLY A 100 -13.52 -3.75 -0.58
C GLY A 100 -13.12 -2.50 0.19
N LYS A 101 -14.10 -1.69 0.58
CA LYS A 101 -13.89 -0.41 1.26
C LYS A 101 -14.48 -0.43 2.68
N HIS A 102 -13.76 0.16 3.62
CA HIS A 102 -14.22 0.40 4.99
C HIS A 102 -14.40 1.90 5.23
N GLY A 103 -15.65 2.33 5.33
CA GLY A 103 -16.02 3.74 5.47
C GLY A 103 -17.31 4.03 4.69
N PRO A 104 -17.66 5.32 4.54
CA PRO A 104 -16.97 6.49 5.10
C PRO A 104 -16.97 6.49 6.64
N ILE A 105 -15.85 6.90 7.23
CA ILE A 105 -15.72 7.08 8.69
C ILE A 105 -15.61 8.57 8.98
N GLY A 106 -16.49 9.10 9.83
CA GLY A 106 -16.64 10.52 10.10
C GLY A 106 -18.13 10.91 10.11
N ILE A 107 -18.42 12.21 10.10
CA ILE A 107 -19.79 12.72 10.01
C ILE A 107 -19.99 13.44 8.68
N LEU A 108 -21.09 13.08 8.00
CA LEU A 108 -21.56 13.64 6.73
C LEU A 108 -22.85 14.45 6.98
N ASP A 109 -22.81 15.49 7.81
CA ASP A 109 -24.02 16.28 8.13
C ASP A 109 -24.10 17.58 7.31
N GLY A 110 -24.66 17.55 6.10
CA GLY A 110 -24.84 18.74 5.25
C GLY A 110 -24.56 18.52 3.75
N ASP A 111 -24.77 19.56 2.94
CA ASP A 111 -24.45 19.57 1.51
C ASP A 111 -22.98 19.96 1.33
N TYR A 112 -22.14 18.99 0.97
CA TYR A 112 -20.68 19.10 0.96
C TYR A 112 -20.09 18.66 -0.38
N ALA A 113 -20.85 18.83 -1.46
CA ALA A 113 -20.39 18.52 -2.81
C ALA A 113 -19.04 19.18 -3.18
N ASP A 114 -18.66 20.25 -2.47
CA ASP A 114 -17.43 21.02 -2.69
C ASP A 114 -16.24 20.66 -1.77
N ASP A 115 -16.40 19.76 -0.79
CA ASP A 115 -15.29 19.39 0.10
C ASP A 115 -14.20 18.63 -0.71
N PRO A 116 -12.92 19.05 -0.65
CA PRO A 116 -11.85 18.40 -1.39
C PRO A 116 -11.71 16.93 -1.02
N THR A 117 -11.80 16.06 -2.02
CA THR A 117 -11.60 14.62 -1.88
C THR A 117 -10.25 14.23 -2.47
N ILE A 118 -9.42 13.54 -1.69
CA ILE A 118 -8.13 13.00 -2.11
C ILE A 118 -8.19 11.49 -2.05
N GLU A 119 -7.81 10.83 -3.14
CA GLU A 119 -7.65 9.39 -3.21
C GLU A 119 -6.18 9.03 -3.38
N ILE A 120 -5.71 8.06 -2.59
CA ILE A 120 -4.41 7.43 -2.69
C ILE A 120 -4.67 5.99 -3.13
N ASP A 121 -4.36 5.70 -4.39
CA ASP A 121 -4.34 4.35 -4.95
C ASP A 121 -2.95 4.09 -5.57
N PRO A 122 -2.01 3.53 -4.79
CA PRO A 122 -0.69 3.16 -5.29
C PRO A 122 -0.71 1.87 -6.13
N ALA A 123 -1.90 1.30 -6.42
CA ALA A 123 -2.06 0.03 -7.12
C ALA A 123 -1.31 -1.12 -6.41
N ILE A 124 -1.53 -1.27 -5.10
CA ILE A 124 -1.03 -2.42 -4.33
C ILE A 124 -1.79 -3.67 -4.75
N HIS A 125 -1.06 -4.68 -5.22
CA HIS A 125 -1.63 -5.97 -5.63
C HIS A 125 -1.34 -7.09 -4.63
N ASP A 126 -0.28 -6.95 -3.84
CA ASP A 126 0.13 -7.95 -2.85
C ASP A 126 0.31 -7.31 -1.47
N ARG A 127 -0.01 -8.05 -0.41
CA ARG A 127 0.17 -7.59 0.98
C ARG A 127 1.60 -7.13 1.25
N CYS A 128 2.61 -7.77 0.67
CA CYS A 128 4.02 -7.43 0.90
C CYS A 128 4.42 -6.06 0.32
N GLU A 129 3.59 -5.49 -0.56
CA GLU A 129 3.79 -4.14 -1.10
C GLU A 129 3.28 -3.07 -0.13
N PHE A 130 2.35 -3.38 0.77
CA PHE A 130 1.95 -2.46 1.84
C PHE A 130 2.96 -2.51 3.00
N ASP A 131 3.49 -1.35 3.42
CA ASP A 131 4.55 -1.30 4.47
C ASP A 131 4.22 -0.32 5.61
N GLY A 132 2.92 -0.03 5.79
CA GLY A 132 2.42 0.78 6.90
C GLY A 132 1.99 2.19 6.52
N PHE A 133 1.93 3.06 7.53
CA PHE A 133 1.38 4.40 7.42
C PHE A 133 2.33 5.47 7.94
N PHE A 134 2.10 6.70 7.48
CA PHE A 134 2.70 7.89 8.06
C PHE A 134 1.68 9.00 8.13
N GLY A 135 1.99 10.05 8.88
CA GLY A 135 1.13 11.22 8.89
C GLY A 135 1.60 12.31 9.84
N SER A 136 0.66 13.19 10.16
CA SER A 136 0.84 14.24 11.14
C SER A 136 -0.46 14.51 11.88
N TYR A 137 -0.34 15.06 13.09
CA TYR A 137 -1.48 15.57 13.86
C TYR A 137 -1.06 16.82 14.61
N ASN A 138 -2.03 17.70 14.85
CA ASN A 138 -1.84 18.90 15.66
C ASN A 138 -2.54 18.75 17.03
N GLY A 139 -2.60 19.83 17.80
CA GLY A 139 -3.25 19.84 19.12
C GLY A 139 -4.76 19.54 19.11
N SER A 140 -5.40 19.54 17.95
CA SER A 140 -6.86 19.39 17.79
C SER A 140 -7.27 18.10 17.07
N ASN A 141 -6.57 17.71 16.00
CA ASN A 141 -7.00 16.62 15.13
C ASN A 141 -5.86 15.94 14.35
N LEU A 142 -6.20 14.85 13.67
CA LEU A 142 -5.34 14.22 12.68
C LEU A 142 -5.28 15.13 11.44
N SER A 143 -4.08 15.60 11.12
CA SER A 143 -3.86 16.57 10.03
C SER A 143 -3.69 15.87 8.69
N SER A 144 -2.95 14.74 8.69
CA SER A 144 -2.69 13.98 7.47
C SER A 144 -2.45 12.50 7.72
N ILE A 145 -2.76 11.64 6.75
CA ILE A 145 -2.37 10.23 6.71
C ILE A 145 -2.00 9.80 5.29
N GLY A 146 -0.91 9.05 5.15
CA GLY A 146 -0.45 8.47 3.89
C GLY A 146 0.10 7.07 4.10
N MET A 147 0.47 6.41 3.00
CA MET A 147 0.86 5.00 2.99
C MET A 147 2.31 4.83 2.58
N TYR A 148 3.00 3.89 3.23
CA TYR A 148 4.26 3.37 2.76
C TYR A 148 4.03 2.18 1.84
N VAL A 149 4.71 2.20 0.69
CA VAL A 149 4.63 1.16 -0.31
C VAL A 149 6.04 0.61 -0.56
N ASN A 150 6.20 -0.71 -0.51
CA ASN A 150 7.43 -1.37 -0.85
C ASN A 150 7.35 -1.88 -2.30
N PRO A 151 8.16 -1.33 -3.23
CA PRO A 151 8.24 -1.87 -4.58
C PRO A 151 9.01 -3.20 -4.51
N THR A 152 8.30 -4.28 -4.24
CA THR A 152 8.87 -5.62 -4.32
C THR A 152 8.86 -6.04 -5.78
N ALA A 153 10.00 -6.49 -6.32
CA ALA A 153 10.02 -7.10 -7.64
C ALA A 153 9.15 -8.37 -7.58
N ARG A 154 8.17 -8.50 -8.48
CA ARG A 154 7.48 -9.78 -8.67
C ARG A 154 8.55 -10.82 -8.97
N SER A 155 8.74 -11.78 -8.07
CA SER A 155 9.41 -13.01 -8.44
C SER A 155 8.41 -13.82 -9.26
N ASP A 156 8.25 -13.45 -10.53
CA ASP A 156 7.62 -14.33 -11.50
C ASP A 156 8.55 -15.57 -11.61
N GLU A 157 8.28 -16.62 -10.84
CA GLU A 157 8.83 -17.94 -11.13
C GLU A 157 8.24 -18.44 -12.45
N VAL A 158 8.83 -18.01 -13.57
CA VAL A 158 8.74 -18.72 -14.84
C VAL A 158 10.16 -18.98 -15.34
N VAL A 159 10.87 -19.86 -14.64
CA VAL A 159 11.92 -20.64 -15.30
C VAL A 159 11.23 -21.82 -15.99
N LYS A 160 10.72 -21.58 -17.19
CA LYS A 160 10.70 -22.64 -18.20
C LYS A 160 11.94 -22.43 -19.05
N SER A 161 13.01 -23.14 -18.71
CA SER A 161 14.12 -23.34 -19.62
C SER A 161 13.58 -24.01 -20.88
N GLU A 162 13.47 -23.25 -21.96
CA GLU A 162 13.28 -23.85 -23.28
C GLU A 162 14.61 -24.51 -23.68
N THR A 163 14.64 -25.83 -23.56
CA THR A 163 15.63 -26.68 -24.19
C THR A 163 15.51 -26.49 -25.70
N PHE A 164 16.51 -25.90 -26.34
CA PHE A 164 16.60 -25.85 -27.80
C PHE A 164 16.57 -27.28 -28.37
N PRO A 165 15.63 -27.65 -29.25
CA PRO A 165 15.74 -28.91 -29.97
C PRO A 165 16.94 -28.83 -30.92
N GLN A 166 17.91 -29.73 -30.72
CA GLN A 166 18.98 -29.98 -31.68
C GLN A 166 18.36 -30.30 -33.04
N ALA A 167 18.76 -29.54 -34.06
CA ALA A 167 18.42 -29.84 -35.43
C ALA A 167 18.99 -31.21 -35.81
N THR A 168 18.11 -32.13 -36.19
CA THR A 168 18.45 -33.38 -36.87
C THR A 168 18.94 -33.07 -38.29
N PRO A 169 20.09 -33.60 -38.74
CA PRO A 169 20.47 -33.49 -40.14
C PRO A 169 19.74 -34.59 -40.93
N CYS A 170 18.79 -34.18 -41.79
CA CYS A 170 18.21 -35.02 -42.82
C CYS A 170 18.74 -34.58 -44.19
N SER A 171 19.62 -35.38 -44.79
CA SER A 171 19.49 -35.87 -46.18
C SER A 171 20.78 -36.57 -46.62
N SER A 172 20.64 -37.86 -46.86
CA SER A 172 21.52 -38.64 -47.72
C SER A 172 21.10 -38.43 -49.18
N LEU A 173 22.03 -38.09 -50.09
CA LEU A 173 22.17 -38.71 -51.42
C LEU A 173 23.38 -38.16 -52.20
N GLN A 174 24.20 -39.12 -52.64
CA GLN A 174 25.10 -39.13 -53.82
C GLN A 174 26.40 -38.30 -53.83
N GLN A 175 27.44 -38.93 -53.27
CA GLN A 175 28.61 -39.46 -53.99
C GLN A 175 28.91 -38.85 -55.38
N LYS A 176 30.00 -38.06 -55.47
CA LYS A 176 30.90 -38.01 -56.63
C LYS A 176 32.33 -37.72 -56.15
N SER A 177 33.22 -38.65 -56.48
CA SER A 177 34.68 -38.58 -56.32
C SER A 177 35.27 -37.28 -56.84
N PHE A 178 36.30 -36.76 -56.18
CA PHE A 178 37.57 -36.42 -56.84
C PHE A 178 38.69 -36.49 -55.80
N ALA A 179 39.68 -37.34 -56.09
CA ALA A 179 40.95 -37.39 -55.39
C ALA A 179 41.84 -36.25 -55.89
N VAL A 180 42.56 -35.56 -54.99
CA VAL A 180 43.89 -34.99 -55.25
C VAL A 180 44.68 -34.99 -53.93
N PHE A 181 45.98 -35.23 -54.11
CA PHE A 181 47.03 -35.73 -53.25
C PHE A 181 47.92 -34.59 -52.67
N CYS A 182 48.94 -35.02 -51.91
CA CYS A 182 50.14 -34.31 -51.38
C CYS A 182 50.01 -33.83 -49.92
N GLN A 183 50.50 -34.59 -48.92
CA GLN A 183 51.89 -34.88 -48.53
C GLN A 183 52.70 -33.67 -48.02
N ASN A 184 53.03 -33.78 -46.73
CA ASN A 184 54.16 -33.28 -45.95
C ASN A 184 55.34 -32.65 -46.70
N PHE A 185 55.82 -31.52 -46.18
CA PHE A 185 57.21 -31.10 -45.92
C PHE A 185 57.06 -29.75 -45.17
N ARG A 186 57.69 -29.40 -44.06
CA ARG A 186 58.87 -29.90 -43.35
C ARG A 186 58.83 -29.30 -41.93
#